data_AF-A0A533WQ77-F1
#
_entry.id   AF-A0A533WQ77-F1
#
_cell.length_a   1.000
_cell.length_b   1.000
_cell.length_c   1.000
_cell.angle_alpha   90.00
_cell.angle_beta   90.00
_cell.angle_gamma   90.00
#
_symmetry.space_group_name_H-M   'P 1'
#
loop_
_entity.id
_entity.type
_entity.pdbx_description
1 polymer ?
#
loop_
_entity_poly.entity_id
_entity_poly.type
_entity_poly.pdbx_seq_one_letter_code
_entity_poly.pdbx_strand_id
1 'polypeptide(L)'
;MRLQTFYSSFIARSRTILSIVSVLAICGTVIVLLGGVWDTASHALRVPDTFWTIQHVTIYSGASMITFSAVMGSLLLFKTGNKKMEKGIKIILLGATMQLAGGYADYNFHEVYGIDGLVTPSHLTVESGLLLSSIGGLITLSTFEYGHIRKIIPLSIVAILLSAAWVGFNLFLLVGAVVMCVPVYELFSSGCAVM
;
A
#
# COMPACT_ATOMS: atom_id res chain seq x y z
N MET A 1 -6.77 -43.35 -7.69
CA MET A 1 -5.55 -42.73 -8.27
C MET A 1 -5.83 -41.35 -8.89
N ARG A 2 -6.75 -41.19 -9.86
CA ARG A 2 -7.03 -39.89 -10.52
C ARG A 2 -7.51 -38.74 -9.60
N LEU A 3 -8.33 -39.01 -8.58
CA LEU A 3 -8.82 -37.97 -7.65
C LEU A 3 -7.70 -37.35 -6.79
N GLN A 4 -6.74 -38.19 -6.37
CA GLN A 4 -5.64 -37.78 -5.50
C GLN A 4 -4.63 -36.89 -6.25
N THR A 5 -4.43 -37.15 -7.55
CA THR A 5 -3.60 -36.33 -8.45
C THR A 5 -4.24 -34.97 -8.75
N PHE A 6 -5.57 -34.94 -8.91
CA PHE A 6 -6.31 -33.68 -9.13
C PHE A 6 -6.26 -32.78 -7.89
N TYR A 7 -6.48 -33.36 -6.71
CA TYR A 7 -6.43 -32.65 -5.43
C TYR A 7 -5.03 -32.06 -5.14
N SER A 8 -3.96 -32.83 -5.36
CA SER A 8 -2.59 -32.35 -5.15
C SER A 8 -2.20 -31.23 -6.13
N SER A 9 -2.62 -31.32 -7.40
CA SER A 9 -2.41 -30.27 -8.40
C SER A 9 -3.14 -28.97 -8.04
N PHE A 10 -4.39 -29.07 -7.56
CA PHE A 10 -5.17 -27.91 -7.13
C PHE A 10 -4.58 -27.19 -5.91
N ILE A 11 -4.09 -27.96 -4.92
CA ILE A 11 -3.40 -27.40 -3.75
C ILE A 11 -2.10 -26.71 -4.16
N ALA A 12 -1.29 -27.34 -5.00
CA ALA A 12 -0.04 -26.76 -5.48
C ALA A 12 -0.28 -25.43 -6.22
N ARG A 13 -1.30 -25.38 -7.08
CA ARG A 13 -1.69 -24.15 -7.80
C ARG A 13 -2.17 -23.05 -6.85
N SER A 14 -2.98 -23.41 -5.86
CA SER A 14 -3.47 -22.45 -4.84
C SER A 14 -2.30 -21.89 -4.01
N ARG A 15 -1.34 -22.73 -3.63
CA ARG A 15 -0.13 -22.32 -2.89
C ARG A 15 0.74 -21.36 -3.70
N THR A 16 0.91 -21.60 -5.00
CA THR A 16 1.64 -20.68 -5.89
C THR A 16 0.93 -19.33 -6.00
N ILE A 17 -0.38 -19.33 -6.23
CA ILE A 17 -1.17 -18.09 -6.31
C ILE A 17 -1.04 -17.29 -5.00
N LEU A 18 -1.14 -17.94 -3.84
CA LEU A 18 -0.98 -17.27 -2.54
C LEU A 18 0.42 -16.70 -2.32
N SER A 19 1.45 -17.37 -2.86
CA SER A 19 2.82 -16.85 -2.81
C SER A 19 2.93 -15.57 -3.62
N ILE A 20 2.34 -15.56 -4.82
CA ILE A 20 2.28 -14.38 -5.71
C ILE A 20 1.49 -13.25 -5.03
N VAL A 21 0.32 -13.54 -4.45
CA VAL A 21 -0.50 -12.58 -3.70
C VAL A 21 0.33 -11.91 -2.59
N SER A 22 1.04 -12.71 -1.79
CA SER A 22 1.87 -12.18 -0.70
C SER A 22 3.00 -11.28 -1.22
N VAL A 23 3.71 -11.73 -2.27
CA VAL A 23 4.82 -10.96 -2.87
C VAL A 23 4.33 -9.66 -3.47
N LEU A 24 3.25 -9.69 -4.26
CA LEU A 24 2.69 -8.49 -4.88
C LEU A 24 2.22 -7.46 -3.85
N ALA A 25 1.58 -7.90 -2.75
CA ALA A 25 1.17 -6.99 -1.69
C ALA A 25 2.38 -6.33 -1.00
N ILE A 26 3.41 -7.11 -0.66
CA ILE A 26 4.60 -6.62 0.06
C ILE A 26 5.44 -5.72 -0.86
N CYS A 27 5.82 -6.20 -2.04
CA CYS A 27 6.62 -5.44 -2.99
C CYS A 27 5.88 -4.20 -3.50
N GLY A 28 4.58 -4.31 -3.74
CA GLY A 28 3.74 -3.17 -4.09
C GLY A 28 3.77 -2.10 -3.00
N THR A 29 3.65 -2.49 -1.73
CA THR A 29 3.74 -1.54 -0.59
C THR A 29 5.10 -0.83 -0.59
N VAL A 30 6.19 -1.57 -0.74
CA VAL A 30 7.55 -0.99 -0.77
C VAL A 30 7.71 -0.02 -1.94
N ILE A 31 7.20 -0.36 -3.13
CA ILE A 31 7.28 0.51 -4.31
C ILE A 31 6.47 1.79 -4.09
N VAL A 32 5.27 1.73 -3.50
CA VAL A 32 4.51 2.94 -3.17
C VAL A 32 5.25 3.80 -2.16
N LEU A 33 5.82 3.22 -1.09
CA LEU A 33 6.58 3.98 -0.10
C LEU A 33 7.79 4.69 -0.74
N LEU A 34 8.54 3.99 -1.59
CA LEU A 34 9.68 4.59 -2.30
C LEU A 34 9.24 5.68 -3.28
N GLY A 35 8.13 5.45 -4.00
CA GLY A 35 7.52 6.43 -4.88
C GLY A 35 7.06 7.68 -4.13
N GLY A 36 6.41 7.51 -2.97
CA GLY A 36 5.97 8.60 -2.10
C GLY A 36 7.14 9.43 -1.56
N VAL A 37 8.22 8.79 -1.08
CA VAL A 37 9.44 9.51 -0.67
C VAL A 37 10.02 10.32 -1.84
N TRP A 38 10.10 9.71 -3.02
CA TRP A 38 10.63 10.39 -4.20
C TRP A 38 9.72 11.55 -4.63
N ASP A 39 8.41 11.37 -4.57
CA ASP A 39 7.44 12.42 -4.88
C ASP A 39 7.57 13.61 -3.90
N THR A 40 7.55 13.34 -2.59
CA THR A 40 7.77 14.35 -1.54
C THR A 40 9.10 15.09 -1.74
N ALA A 41 10.20 14.38 -2.02
CA ALA A 41 11.49 15.00 -2.26
C ALA A 41 11.50 15.87 -3.53
N SER A 42 10.76 15.46 -4.56
CA SER A 42 10.66 16.21 -5.82
C SER A 42 9.83 17.49 -5.63
N HIS A 43 8.75 17.43 -4.85
CA HIS A 43 7.98 18.59 -4.42
C HIS A 43 8.84 19.58 -3.62
N ALA A 44 9.67 19.10 -2.69
CA ALA A 44 10.61 19.95 -1.95
C ALA A 44 11.65 20.65 -2.86
N LEU A 45 11.98 20.04 -4.00
CA LEU A 45 12.86 20.61 -5.02
C LEU A 45 12.13 21.45 -6.07
N ARG A 46 10.80 21.61 -5.98
CA ARG A 46 9.94 22.31 -6.95
C ARG A 46 10.12 21.81 -8.38
N VAL A 47 10.27 20.49 -8.53
CA VAL A 47 10.50 19.84 -9.82
C VAL A 47 9.20 19.58 -10.62
N PRO A 48 8.09 19.12 -10.01
CA PRO A 48 6.89 18.80 -10.77
C PRO A 48 5.92 19.99 -10.90
N ASP A 49 5.50 20.27 -12.13
CA ASP A 49 4.48 21.30 -12.46
C ASP A 49 3.08 20.72 -12.70
N THR A 50 2.91 19.39 -12.66
CA THR A 50 1.65 18.70 -12.94
C THR A 50 1.48 17.47 -12.04
N PHE A 51 0.25 16.96 -11.89
CA PHE A 51 -0.05 15.75 -11.12
C PHE A 51 0.56 14.48 -11.72
N TRP A 52 0.61 14.36 -13.05
CA TRP A 52 1.10 13.15 -13.73
C TRP A 52 2.63 13.17 -13.86
N THR A 53 3.30 12.73 -12.80
CA THR A 53 4.76 12.71 -12.69
C THR A 53 5.32 11.28 -12.78
N ILE A 54 6.63 11.14 -13.03
CA ILE A 54 7.28 9.81 -13.01
C ILE A 54 7.27 9.18 -11.61
N GLN A 55 7.24 10.03 -10.58
CA GLN A 55 7.12 9.67 -9.18
C GLN A 55 5.72 9.09 -8.91
N HIS A 56 4.66 9.76 -9.38
CA HIS A 56 3.29 9.25 -9.35
C HIS A 56 3.14 7.95 -10.14
N VAL A 57 3.77 7.81 -11.31
CA VAL A 57 3.80 6.53 -12.06
C VAL A 57 4.41 5.41 -11.21
N THR A 58 5.46 5.70 -10.44
CA THR A 58 6.06 4.74 -9.50
C THR A 58 5.07 4.36 -8.41
N ILE A 59 4.39 5.32 -7.80
CA ILE A 59 3.32 5.10 -6.82
C ILE A 59 2.21 4.21 -7.42
N TYR A 60 1.70 4.55 -8.60
CA TYR A 60 0.63 3.78 -9.24
C TYR A 60 1.06 2.38 -9.64
N SER A 61 2.32 2.16 -9.98
CA SER A 61 2.84 0.82 -10.25
C SER A 61 2.77 -0.07 -9.01
N GLY A 62 3.12 0.47 -7.83
CA GLY A 62 3.01 -0.24 -6.55
C GLY A 62 1.54 -0.48 -6.15
N ALA A 63 0.70 0.54 -6.26
CA ALA A 63 -0.74 0.42 -5.98
C ALA A 63 -1.44 -0.59 -6.92
N SER A 64 -1.01 -0.65 -8.18
CA SER A 64 -1.46 -1.65 -9.16
C SER A 64 -1.07 -3.06 -8.74
N MET A 65 0.15 -3.27 -8.26
CA MET A 65 0.58 -4.59 -7.74
C MET A 65 -0.27 -5.03 -6.54
N ILE A 66 -0.57 -4.13 -5.62
CA ILE A 66 -1.46 -4.42 -4.48
C ILE A 66 -2.88 -4.75 -4.95
N THR A 67 -3.39 -4.01 -5.94
CA THR A 67 -4.70 -4.27 -6.54
C THR A 67 -4.76 -5.65 -7.21
N PHE A 68 -3.74 -6.00 -7.99
CA PHE A 68 -3.63 -7.34 -8.57
C PHE A 68 -3.54 -8.43 -7.50
N SER A 69 -2.81 -8.18 -6.41
CA SER A 69 -2.78 -9.07 -5.24
C SER A 69 -4.18 -9.29 -4.66
N ALA A 70 -4.95 -8.21 -4.45
CA ALA A 70 -6.32 -8.27 -3.92
C ALA A 70 -7.26 -9.06 -4.84
N VAL A 71 -7.20 -8.82 -6.16
CA VAL A 71 -8.01 -9.54 -7.15
C VAL A 71 -7.67 -11.03 -7.15
N MET A 72 -6.38 -11.37 -7.25
CA MET A 72 -5.94 -12.77 -7.25
C MET A 72 -6.28 -13.50 -5.95
N GLY A 73 -6.09 -12.83 -4.80
CA GLY A 73 -6.45 -13.38 -3.50
C GLY A 73 -7.96 -13.61 -3.37
N SER A 74 -8.77 -12.68 -3.87
CA SER A 74 -10.24 -12.79 -3.81
C SER A 74 -10.77 -14.00 -4.57
N LEU A 75 -10.14 -14.39 -5.68
CA LEU A 75 -10.47 -15.62 -6.42
C LEU A 75 -10.25 -16.91 -5.61
N LEU A 76 -9.46 -16.84 -4.53
CA LEU A 76 -9.18 -17.96 -3.63
C LEU A 76 -10.01 -17.94 -2.35
N LEU A 77 -10.70 -16.83 -2.01
CA LEU A 77 -11.49 -16.72 -0.77
C LEU A 77 -12.57 -17.80 -0.68
N PHE A 78 -13.28 -18.06 -1.78
CA PHE A 78 -14.35 -19.08 -1.83
C PHE A 78 -13.83 -20.51 -1.86
N LYS A 79 -12.51 -20.70 -2.01
CA LYS A 79 -11.87 -22.00 -2.20
C LYS A 79 -11.04 -22.45 -1.01
N THR A 80 -10.84 -21.58 -0.03
CA THR A 80 -9.97 -21.85 1.11
C THR A 80 -10.75 -22.22 2.37
N GLY A 81 -10.27 -23.25 3.08
CA GLY A 81 -10.74 -23.55 4.44
C GLY A 81 -9.92 -22.85 5.53
N ASN A 82 -8.84 -22.14 5.18
CA ASN A 82 -7.92 -21.56 6.16
C ASN A 82 -8.35 -20.13 6.54
N LYS A 83 -8.96 -19.98 7.73
CA LYS A 83 -9.43 -18.68 8.26
C LYS A 83 -8.34 -17.61 8.38
N LYS A 84 -7.09 -18.00 8.69
CA LYS A 84 -5.96 -17.06 8.79
C LYS A 84 -5.61 -16.49 7.42
N MET A 85 -5.62 -17.35 6.40
CA MET A 85 -5.40 -16.96 5.01
C MET A 85 -6.52 -16.04 4.50
N GLU A 86 -7.77 -16.41 4.78
CA GLU A 86 -8.95 -15.61 4.44
C GLU A 86 -8.87 -14.20 5.06
N LYS A 87 -8.49 -14.12 6.33
CA LYS A 87 -8.26 -12.85 7.03
C LYS A 87 -7.18 -12.02 6.34
N GLY A 88 -6.04 -12.62 5.99
CA GLY A 88 -4.95 -11.92 5.29
C GLY A 88 -5.42 -11.32 3.97
N ILE A 89 -6.12 -12.09 3.14
CA ILE A 89 -6.65 -11.65 1.85
C ILE A 89 -7.70 -10.54 2.00
N LYS A 90 -8.62 -10.68 2.97
CA LYS A 90 -9.63 -9.64 3.24
C LYS A 90 -9.01 -8.31 3.65
N ILE A 91 -7.92 -8.35 4.42
CA ILE A 91 -7.17 -7.15 4.81
C ILE A 91 -6.46 -6.53 3.59
N ILE A 92 -5.84 -7.33 2.71
CA ILE A 92 -5.26 -6.84 1.45
C ILE A 92 -6.34 -6.17 0.59
N LEU A 93 -7.52 -6.79 0.46
CA LEU A 93 -8.64 -6.25 -0.31
C LEU A 93 -9.11 -4.90 0.24
N LEU A 94 -9.24 -4.78 1.57
CA LEU A 94 -9.57 -3.51 2.22
C LEU A 94 -8.49 -2.45 1.93
N GLY A 95 -7.21 -2.81 2.08
CA GLY A 95 -6.10 -1.90 1.80
C GLY A 95 -6.01 -1.44 0.35
N ALA A 96 -6.25 -2.34 -0.61
CA ALA A 96 -6.34 -2.00 -2.03
C ALA A 96 -7.50 -1.04 -2.33
N THR A 97 -8.68 -1.32 -1.74
CA THR A 97 -9.86 -0.47 -1.92
C THR A 97 -9.61 0.94 -1.39
N MET A 98 -8.98 1.06 -0.22
CA MET A 98 -8.59 2.35 0.35
C MET A 98 -7.58 3.09 -0.53
N GLN A 99 -6.59 2.41 -1.11
CA GLN A 99 -5.63 3.05 -2.02
C GLN A 99 -6.27 3.53 -3.32
N LEU A 100 -7.18 2.76 -3.91
CA LEU A 100 -7.87 3.18 -5.14
C LEU A 100 -8.81 4.36 -4.87
N ALA A 101 -9.62 4.28 -3.82
CA ALA A 101 -10.54 5.36 -3.45
C ALA A 101 -9.77 6.60 -2.99
N GLY A 102 -8.74 6.42 -2.16
CA GLY A 102 -7.86 7.47 -1.67
C GLY A 102 -7.11 8.14 -2.79
N GLY A 103 -6.49 7.40 -3.71
CA GLY A 103 -5.75 7.95 -4.84
C GLY A 103 -6.65 8.69 -5.84
N TYR A 104 -7.88 8.21 -6.06
CA TYR A 104 -8.85 8.96 -6.86
C TYR A 104 -9.29 10.26 -6.15
N ALA A 105 -9.58 10.20 -4.85
CA ALA A 105 -9.91 11.39 -4.07
C ALA A 105 -8.74 12.38 -4.07
N ASP A 106 -7.52 11.88 -3.97
CA ASP A 106 -6.28 12.65 -3.99
C ASP A 106 -6.12 13.43 -5.30
N TYR A 107 -6.27 12.75 -6.43
CA TYR A 107 -6.31 13.40 -7.74
C TYR A 107 -7.32 14.57 -7.78
N ASN A 108 -8.54 14.36 -7.29
CA ASN A 108 -9.56 15.41 -7.27
C ASN A 108 -9.19 16.56 -6.31
N PHE A 109 -8.56 16.27 -5.17
CA PHE A 109 -8.03 17.30 -4.27
C PHE A 109 -6.99 18.17 -4.98
N HIS A 110 -6.08 17.56 -5.73
CA HIS A 110 -5.09 18.29 -6.52
C HIS A 110 -5.73 19.13 -7.64
N GLU A 111 -6.77 18.66 -8.31
CA GLU A 111 -7.48 19.44 -9.34
C GLU A 111 -8.21 20.66 -8.73
N VAL A 112 -8.74 20.54 -7.51
CA VAL A 112 -9.49 21.63 -6.85
C VAL A 112 -8.55 22.65 -6.20
N TYR A 113 -7.51 22.18 -5.50
CA TYR A 113 -6.66 23.02 -4.66
C TYR A 113 -5.30 23.33 -5.28
N GLY A 114 -4.89 22.62 -6.34
CA GLY A 114 -3.65 22.83 -7.09
C GLY A 114 -2.36 22.56 -6.30
N ILE A 115 -2.49 22.20 -5.03
CA ILE A 115 -1.41 22.15 -4.06
C ILE A 115 -1.41 20.78 -3.39
N ASP A 116 -0.22 20.19 -3.30
CA ASP A 116 0.00 18.98 -2.53
C ASP A 116 0.10 19.33 -1.03
N GLY A 117 -0.93 18.96 -0.28
CA GLY A 117 -0.94 19.06 1.18
C GLY A 117 -0.32 17.79 1.76
N LEU A 118 0.78 17.95 2.53
CA LEU A 118 1.47 16.82 3.17
C LEU A 118 0.50 15.95 4.01
N VAL A 119 -0.52 16.56 4.61
CA VAL A 119 -1.61 15.86 5.31
C VAL A 119 -2.95 16.28 4.73
N THR A 120 -3.56 15.38 3.95
CA THR A 120 -4.96 15.47 3.52
C THR A 120 -5.71 14.18 3.92
N PRO A 121 -7.05 14.21 4.01
CA PRO A 121 -7.84 13.00 4.21
C PRO A 121 -7.60 11.93 3.13
N SER A 122 -7.31 12.33 1.89
CA SER A 122 -6.99 11.42 0.78
C SER A 122 -5.65 10.71 1.02
N HIS A 123 -4.59 11.46 1.37
CA HIS A 123 -3.28 10.88 1.69
C HIS A 123 -3.35 9.89 2.84
N LEU A 124 -3.99 10.27 3.96
CA LEU A 124 -4.12 9.37 5.11
C LEU A 124 -4.89 8.08 4.76
N THR A 125 -5.84 8.16 3.82
CA THR A 125 -6.58 6.99 3.33
C THR A 125 -5.68 6.07 2.50
N VAL A 126 -4.88 6.62 1.58
CA VAL A 126 -3.91 5.85 0.77
C VAL A 126 -2.90 5.15 1.68
N GLU A 127 -2.31 5.88 2.62
CA GLU A 127 -1.29 5.38 3.54
C GLU A 127 -1.81 4.33 4.50
N SER A 128 -3.02 4.52 5.02
CA SER A 128 -3.71 3.49 5.81
C SER A 128 -3.95 2.23 4.98
N GLY A 129 -4.27 2.40 3.70
CA GLY A 129 -4.39 1.30 2.75
C GLY A 129 -3.07 0.54 2.53
N LEU A 130 -1.93 1.22 2.52
CA LEU A 130 -0.59 0.60 2.46
C LEU A 130 -0.28 -0.22 3.72
N LEU A 131 -0.57 0.35 4.89
CA LEU A 131 -0.39 -0.33 6.17
C LEU A 131 -1.24 -1.61 6.23
N LEU A 132 -2.51 -1.54 5.84
CA LEU A 132 -3.37 -2.71 5.79
C LEU A 132 -2.85 -3.74 4.78
N SER A 133 -2.47 -3.31 3.57
CA SER A 133 -1.98 -4.21 2.52
C SER A 133 -0.73 -4.99 2.94
N SER A 134 0.22 -4.33 3.62
CA SER A 134 1.42 -4.97 4.14
C SER A 134 1.15 -5.91 5.32
N ILE A 135 0.23 -5.55 6.23
CA ILE A 135 -0.24 -6.45 7.31
C ILE A 135 -0.93 -7.69 6.73
N GLY A 136 -1.83 -7.50 5.77
CA GLY A 136 -2.53 -8.59 5.08
C GLY A 136 -1.59 -9.50 4.32
N GLY A 137 -0.56 -8.92 3.67
CA GLY A 137 0.55 -9.63 3.03
C GLY A 137 1.30 -10.51 4.02
N LEU A 138 1.69 -9.98 5.18
CA LEU A 138 2.38 -10.75 6.23
C LEU A 138 1.50 -11.86 6.80
N ILE A 139 0.22 -11.59 7.06
CA ILE A 139 -0.71 -12.61 7.57
C ILE A 139 -0.85 -13.74 6.56
N THR A 140 -1.00 -13.43 5.28
CA THR A 140 -1.07 -14.42 4.19
C THR A 140 0.23 -15.23 4.10
N LEU A 141 1.37 -14.55 4.14
CA LEU A 141 2.71 -15.16 4.14
C LEU A 141 2.95 -16.08 5.35
N SER A 142 2.39 -15.73 6.51
CA SER A 142 2.53 -16.51 7.74
C SER A 142 1.73 -17.83 7.75
N THR A 143 0.98 -18.11 6.68
CA THR A 143 0.31 -19.40 6.48
C THR A 143 1.23 -20.46 5.86
N PHE A 144 2.40 -20.04 5.36
CA PHE A 144 3.40 -20.95 4.82
C PHE A 144 4.32 -21.45 5.94
N GLU A 145 4.33 -22.76 6.18
CA GLU A 145 5.17 -23.39 7.22
C GLU A 145 6.65 -23.47 6.81
N TYR A 146 6.93 -23.78 5.55
CA TYR A 146 8.28 -23.97 5.00
C TYR A 146 8.35 -23.52 3.53
N GLY A 147 9.53 -23.08 3.11
CA GLY A 147 9.85 -22.71 1.73
C GLY A 147 10.55 -21.36 1.59
N HIS A 148 11.10 -21.12 0.40
CA HIS A 148 11.84 -19.89 0.06
C HIS A 148 11.03 -18.61 0.26
N ILE A 149 9.69 -18.69 0.12
CA ILE A 149 8.80 -17.54 0.30
C ILE A 149 8.93 -16.92 1.69
N ARG A 150 9.22 -17.70 2.74
CA ARG A 150 9.39 -17.17 4.11
C ARG A 150 10.59 -16.24 4.24
N LYS A 151 11.55 -16.27 3.31
CA LYS A 151 12.70 -15.34 3.30
C LYS A 151 12.27 -13.88 3.09
N ILE A 152 11.05 -13.63 2.60
CA ILE A 152 10.52 -12.27 2.43
C ILE A 152 9.89 -11.70 3.72
N ILE A 153 9.77 -12.48 4.80
CA ILE A 153 9.18 -12.02 6.07
C ILE A 153 9.87 -10.75 6.61
N PRO A 154 11.22 -10.64 6.65
CA PRO A 154 11.87 -9.42 7.12
C PRO A 154 11.49 -8.19 6.30
N LEU A 155 11.42 -8.34 4.97
CA LEU A 155 10.97 -7.26 4.07
C LEU A 155 9.53 -6.84 4.38
N SER A 156 8.65 -7.81 4.64
CA SER A 156 7.27 -7.54 5.03
C SER A 156 7.17 -6.79 6.36
N ILE A 157 8.01 -7.13 7.35
CA ILE A 157 8.05 -6.44 8.64
C ILE A 157 8.52 -5.00 8.44
N VAL A 158 9.58 -4.79 7.66
CA VAL A 158 10.08 -3.44 7.33
C VAL A 158 9.00 -2.62 6.62
N ALA A 159 8.29 -3.20 5.65
CA ALA A 159 7.19 -2.51 4.96
C ALA A 159 6.07 -2.06 5.92
N ILE A 160 5.70 -2.91 6.89
CA ILE A 160 4.72 -2.55 7.93
C ILE A 160 5.24 -1.42 8.80
N LEU A 161 6.49 -1.52 9.28
CA LEU A 161 7.09 -0.51 10.15
C LEU A 161 7.18 0.85 9.45
N LEU A 162 7.61 0.87 8.19
CA LEU A 162 7.68 2.10 7.40
C LEU A 162 6.29 2.68 7.12
N SER A 163 5.31 1.85 6.74
CA SER A 163 3.92 2.31 6.53
C SER A 163 3.30 2.85 7.82
N ALA A 164 3.54 2.19 8.95
CA ALA A 164 3.03 2.62 10.25
C ALA A 164 3.72 3.91 10.72
N ALA A 165 5.03 4.03 10.50
CA ALA A 165 5.77 5.25 10.80
C ALA A 165 5.26 6.44 9.96
N TRP A 166 4.95 6.20 8.69
CA TRP A 166 4.41 7.22 7.79
C TRP A 166 3.03 7.72 8.25
N VAL A 167 2.09 6.80 8.49
CA VAL A 167 0.77 7.13 9.05
C VAL A 167 0.92 7.85 10.39
N GLY A 168 1.81 7.37 11.26
CA GLY A 168 2.07 7.98 12.57
C GLY A 168 2.64 9.39 12.46
N PHE A 169 3.54 9.63 11.51
CA PHE A 169 4.09 10.95 11.20
C PHE A 169 2.99 11.91 10.77
N ASN A 170 2.11 11.50 9.85
CA ASN A 170 1.00 12.35 9.38
C ASN A 170 -0.06 12.60 10.46
N LEU A 171 -0.38 11.60 11.30
CA LEU A 171 -1.27 11.81 12.45
C LEU A 171 -0.65 12.77 13.49
N PHE A 172 0.66 12.69 13.70
CA PHE A 172 1.36 13.63 14.58
C PHE A 172 1.30 15.06 14.05
N LEU A 173 1.51 15.24 12.74
CA LEU A 173 1.37 16.54 12.08
C LEU A 173 -0.06 17.10 12.19
N LEU A 174 -1.08 16.25 12.05
CA LEU A 174 -2.49 16.64 12.18
C LEU A 174 -2.81 17.18 13.58
N VAL A 175 -2.31 16.52 14.63
CA VAL A 175 -2.52 16.95 16.03
C VAL A 175 -1.67 18.19 16.38
N GLY A 176 -0.49 18.33 15.78
CA GLY A 176 0.41 19.47 15.99
C GLY A 176 0.08 20.74 15.20
N ALA A 177 -0.96 20.72 14.38
CA ALA A 177 -1.26 21.70 13.32
C ALA A 177 -1.72 23.11 13.78
N VAL A 178 -1.42 23.54 15.01
CA VAL A 178 -1.52 24.96 15.40
C VAL A 178 -0.22 25.74 15.09
N VAL A 179 0.89 25.10 14.69
CA VAL A 179 2.21 25.79 14.67
C VAL A 179 3.02 25.70 13.36
N MET A 180 2.60 25.00 12.31
CA MET A 180 3.47 24.78 11.12
C MET A 180 3.00 25.35 9.79
N CYS A 181 2.20 26.43 9.75
CA CYS A 181 1.90 27.09 8.47
C CYS A 181 3.11 27.89 7.91
N VAL A 182 4.01 28.39 8.77
CA VAL A 182 5.14 29.24 8.36
C VAL A 182 6.38 28.44 7.91
N PRO A 183 6.81 27.35 8.59
CA PRO A 183 7.98 26.58 8.17
C PRO A 183 7.73 25.69 6.95
N VAL A 184 6.47 25.30 6.70
CA VAL A 184 6.09 24.35 5.64
C VAL A 184 5.88 25.06 4.30
N TYR A 185 5.46 26.31 4.31
CA TYR A 185 5.42 27.16 3.12
C TYR A 185 6.80 27.29 2.44
N GLU A 186 7.85 27.46 3.23
CA GLU A 186 9.24 27.51 2.74
C GLU A 186 9.69 26.17 2.15
N LEU A 187 9.26 25.04 2.72
CA LEU A 187 9.72 23.70 2.34
C LEU A 187 8.98 23.10 1.14
N PHE A 188 7.68 23.34 1.02
CA PHE A 188 6.82 22.69 0.01
C PHE A 188 6.25 23.66 -1.01
N SER A 189 6.43 24.98 -0.84
CA SER A 189 5.79 26.01 -1.68
C SER A 189 4.26 25.87 -1.76
N SER A 190 3.67 25.05 -0.89
CA SER A 190 2.26 24.84 -0.62
C SER A 190 1.86 25.67 0.60
N GLY A 191 0.56 25.88 0.82
CA GLY A 191 0.07 26.48 2.06
C GLY A 191 0.38 25.64 3.31
N CYS A 192 -0.45 25.76 4.35
CA CYS A 192 -0.29 24.98 5.58
C CYS A 192 -0.12 23.47 5.31
N ALA A 193 0.67 22.79 6.14
CA ALA A 193 0.95 21.34 6.05
C ALA A 193 -0.28 20.44 6.10
N VAL A 194 -1.39 21.00 6.60
CA VAL A 194 -2.67 20.36 6.80
C VAL A 194 -3.70 21.18 6.02
N MET A 195 -4.42 20.52 5.12
CA MET A 195 -5.56 21.09 4.39
C MET A 195 -6.86 20.39 4.76
#